data_AF-A0A143Q3N0-F1
#
_entry.id   AF-A0A143Q3N0-F1
#
_cell.length_a   1.000
_cell.length_b   1.000
_cell.length_c   1.000
_cell.angle_alpha   90.00
_cell.angle_beta   90.00
_cell.angle_gamma   90.00
#
_symmetry.space_group_name_H-M   'P 1'
#
loop_
_entity.id
_entity.type
_entity.pdbx_description
1 polymer ?
#
loop_
_entity_poly.entity_id
_entity_poly.type
_entity_poly.pdbx_seq_one_letter_code
_entity_poly.pdbx_strand_id
1 'polypeptide(L)'
;MTGPWPTDVARVLARYGPAGGDGPARDGSVALVVAPGLDDGPVRRAITIAGRTLVAVESAGTVVVLPDPALPVGRVLADSVRAVPADATALVVDDGIADAIRRDVLRRLARVRRVVVATTDGLSSVLAASESDGLSNMEPEMPVADHVRAARAALLSTARTDSAAVEVEALRDRRRRVAATRRDAAPDPRRAAARVRVELAHRLGDARRAVTAEVSDVIDDARRVRRRAGDAGVAATVTTLVDAASAALARDTDAAVRSALGAPDAPAEPVRFGRTDTTRPRPEVRWNADDGVAVVLALSAGAGAGRALTWALGIGGVAAAVLGAAVTVALTVVVTWSRRTSGRTRTERRWAFEVVADTAAAWERDVAVAVMTAEAEAADRAAAATREDAARREAQLAGIDTEIRRVGARAAARAAAYERDLAVLDRALDEWAVPGSLAAGEVLDRHPGTESSAAASNGEGAVDANGKSHDEQG
;
A
#
# COMPACT_ATOMS: atom_id res chain seq x y z
N MET A 1 -23.75 -12.40 16.26
CA MET A 1 -24.41 -13.61 16.77
C MET A 1 -24.30 -14.70 15.71
N THR A 2 -23.36 -15.63 15.83
CA THR A 2 -23.11 -16.72 14.85
C THR A 2 -22.84 -18.06 15.57
N GLY A 3 -23.57 -18.31 16.67
CA GLY A 3 -23.53 -19.59 17.40
C GLY A 3 -24.58 -20.59 16.88
N PRO A 4 -24.62 -21.84 17.40
CA PRO A 4 -25.40 -23.00 16.92
C PRO A 4 -26.94 -22.93 17.11
N TRP A 5 -27.48 -21.72 17.23
CA TRP A 5 -28.87 -21.38 17.51
C TRP A 5 -29.95 -22.06 16.66
N PRO A 6 -29.79 -22.21 15.33
CA PRO A 6 -30.91 -22.64 14.49
C PRO A 6 -31.35 -24.08 14.74
N THR A 7 -30.41 -24.95 15.15
CA THR A 7 -30.65 -26.40 15.26
C THR A 7 -31.39 -26.75 16.56
N ASP A 8 -31.10 -26.04 17.65
CA ASP A 8 -31.67 -26.37 18.95
C ASP A 8 -33.07 -25.77 19.14
N VAL A 9 -33.32 -24.57 18.60
CA VAL A 9 -34.67 -23.99 18.53
C VAL A 9 -35.60 -24.90 17.70
N ALA A 10 -35.13 -25.44 16.57
CA ALA A 10 -35.90 -26.37 15.75
C ALA A 10 -36.25 -27.67 16.50
N ARG A 11 -35.32 -28.23 17.30
CA ARG A 11 -35.56 -29.41 18.14
C ARG A 11 -36.57 -29.15 19.27
N VAL A 12 -36.49 -27.99 19.92
CA VAL A 12 -37.47 -27.59 20.95
C VAL A 12 -38.85 -27.39 20.34
N LEU A 13 -38.95 -26.73 19.18
CA LEU A 13 -40.21 -26.55 18.45
C LEU A 13 -40.80 -27.88 17.95
N ALA A 14 -39.95 -28.86 17.65
CA ALA A 14 -40.38 -30.22 17.31
C ALA A 14 -40.92 -30.98 18.54
N ARG A 15 -40.33 -30.80 19.73
CA ARG A 15 -40.71 -31.52 20.97
C ARG A 15 -41.87 -30.89 21.74
N TYR A 16 -41.93 -29.56 21.79
CA TYR A 16 -42.92 -28.81 22.59
C TYR A 16 -43.99 -28.13 21.74
N GLY A 17 -43.93 -28.29 20.41
CA GLY A 17 -45.07 -27.96 19.56
C GLY A 17 -46.24 -28.91 19.83
N PRO A 18 -47.50 -28.46 19.64
CA PRO A 18 -48.67 -29.28 19.88
C PRO A 18 -48.67 -30.44 18.88
N ALA A 19 -48.21 -31.60 19.33
CA ALA A 19 -48.37 -32.88 18.64
C ALA A 19 -48.80 -33.99 19.62
N GLY A 20 -49.16 -33.63 20.86
CA GLY A 20 -49.50 -34.58 21.92
C GLY A 20 -50.59 -34.13 22.87
N GLY A 21 -51.46 -33.20 22.47
CA GLY A 21 -52.62 -32.80 23.26
C GLY A 21 -53.90 -32.85 22.44
N ASP A 22 -54.85 -33.71 22.84
CA ASP A 22 -56.16 -33.89 22.22
C ASP A 22 -57.05 -32.64 22.32
N GLY A 23 -56.77 -31.60 21.53
CA GLY A 23 -57.59 -30.40 21.44
C GLY A 23 -57.61 -29.84 20.01
N PRO A 24 -58.78 -29.40 19.49
CA PRO A 24 -58.88 -28.98 18.11
C PRO A 24 -58.30 -27.57 17.89
N ALA A 25 -57.46 -27.45 16.86
CA ALA A 25 -57.16 -26.23 16.09
C ALA A 25 -56.17 -25.19 16.66
N ARG A 26 -54.87 -25.53 16.79
CA ARG A 26 -53.73 -24.57 16.58
C ARG A 26 -52.44 -25.27 16.11
N ASP A 27 -52.56 -26.33 15.32
CA ASP A 27 -51.43 -27.18 14.94
C ASP A 27 -50.40 -26.44 14.09
N GLY A 28 -49.24 -26.18 14.70
CA GLY A 28 -48.04 -25.67 14.04
C GLY A 28 -47.95 -24.17 13.82
N SER A 29 -48.82 -23.39 14.48
CA SER A 29 -48.75 -21.93 14.50
C SER A 29 -47.75 -21.43 15.56
N VAL A 30 -46.74 -20.68 15.11
CA VAL A 30 -45.70 -20.10 15.97
C VAL A 30 -45.71 -18.58 15.83
N ALA A 31 -45.67 -17.84 16.93
CA ALA A 31 -45.37 -16.42 16.87
C ALA A 31 -43.97 -16.14 17.41
N LEU A 32 -43.35 -15.10 16.88
CA LEU A 32 -42.02 -14.67 17.26
C LEU A 32 -42.09 -13.25 17.84
N VAL A 33 -41.66 -13.11 19.08
CA VAL A 33 -41.59 -11.84 19.80
C VAL A 33 -40.12 -11.52 20.03
N VAL A 34 -39.63 -10.47 19.37
CA VAL A 34 -38.20 -10.11 19.38
C VAL A 34 -38.01 -8.72 19.92
N ALA A 35 -37.00 -8.53 20.76
CA ALA A 35 -36.61 -7.19 21.20
C ALA A 35 -36.15 -6.33 20.00
N PRO A 36 -36.46 -5.02 19.98
CA PRO A 36 -36.07 -4.14 18.89
C PRO A 36 -34.56 -4.12 18.66
N GLY A 37 -34.11 -4.38 17.44
CA GLY A 37 -32.69 -4.32 17.06
C GLY A 37 -31.95 -5.67 17.07
N LEU A 38 -32.57 -6.75 17.53
CA LEU A 38 -32.04 -8.10 17.37
C LEU A 38 -32.37 -8.67 15.98
N ASP A 39 -31.41 -9.38 15.39
CA ASP A 39 -31.60 -10.11 14.14
C ASP A 39 -32.43 -11.38 14.39
N ASP A 40 -33.65 -11.40 13.88
CA ASP A 40 -34.59 -12.51 14.00
C ASP A 40 -34.50 -13.52 12.85
N GLY A 41 -33.68 -13.24 11.83
CA GLY A 41 -33.50 -14.06 10.63
C GLY A 41 -33.11 -15.51 10.90
N PRO A 42 -32.18 -15.81 11.83
CA PRO A 42 -31.81 -17.18 12.18
C PRO A 42 -32.97 -17.99 12.79
N VAL A 43 -33.79 -17.36 13.63
CA VAL A 43 -34.90 -18.02 14.33
C VAL A 43 -36.10 -18.21 13.40
N ARG A 44 -36.40 -17.21 12.55
CA ARG A 44 -37.38 -17.38 11.46
C ARG A 44 -37.02 -18.55 10.55
N ARG A 45 -35.75 -18.68 10.17
CA ARG A 45 -35.26 -19.79 9.34
C ARG A 45 -35.44 -21.15 10.05
N ALA A 46 -35.17 -21.23 11.35
CA ALA A 46 -35.38 -22.43 12.14
C ALA A 46 -36.86 -22.84 12.23
N ILE A 47 -37.77 -21.88 12.40
CA ILE A 47 -39.23 -22.11 12.42
C ILE A 47 -39.70 -22.67 11.06
N THR A 48 -39.21 -22.11 9.95
CA THR A 48 -39.50 -22.61 8.60
C THR A 48 -38.96 -24.02 8.36
N ILE A 49 -37.73 -24.30 8.80
CA ILE A 49 -37.11 -25.64 8.68
C ILE A 49 -37.90 -26.69 9.49
N ALA A 50 -38.47 -26.30 10.62
CA ALA A 50 -39.35 -27.14 11.43
C ALA A 50 -40.77 -27.33 10.86
N GLY A 51 -41.06 -26.79 9.67
CA GLY A 51 -42.36 -26.92 9.00
C GLY A 51 -43.50 -26.16 9.69
N ARG A 52 -43.18 -25.11 10.46
CA ARG A 52 -44.16 -24.33 11.24
C ARG A 52 -44.50 -23.02 10.53
N THR A 53 -45.70 -22.50 10.79
CA THR A 53 -46.19 -21.25 10.18
C THR A 53 -46.09 -20.10 11.16
N LEU A 54 -45.55 -18.96 10.71
CA LEU A 54 -45.49 -17.74 11.51
C LEU A 54 -46.84 -17.03 11.49
N VAL A 55 -47.42 -16.79 12.67
CA VAL A 55 -48.71 -16.09 12.84
C VAL A 55 -48.58 -14.94 13.84
N ALA A 56 -49.63 -14.12 13.95
CA ALA A 56 -49.74 -13.11 15.00
C ALA A 56 -49.77 -13.77 16.40
N VAL A 57 -49.19 -13.08 17.40
CA VAL A 57 -49.02 -13.59 18.78
C VAL A 57 -50.32 -14.11 19.38
N GLU A 58 -51.43 -13.40 19.16
CA GLU A 58 -52.75 -13.72 19.69
C GLU A 58 -53.34 -15.04 19.16
N SER A 59 -52.86 -15.50 18.00
CA SER A 59 -53.36 -16.68 17.30
C SER A 59 -52.41 -17.87 17.40
N ALA A 60 -51.25 -17.72 18.04
CA ALA A 60 -50.21 -18.74 18.08
C ALA A 60 -50.42 -19.76 19.22
N GLY A 61 -50.24 -21.05 18.89
CA GLY A 61 -50.15 -22.11 19.89
C GLY A 61 -48.79 -22.16 20.61
N THR A 62 -47.74 -21.62 19.99
CA THR A 62 -46.40 -21.49 20.58
C THR A 62 -45.83 -20.10 20.31
N VAL A 63 -45.32 -19.42 21.35
CA VAL A 63 -44.71 -18.10 21.21
C VAL A 63 -43.24 -18.17 21.60
N VAL A 64 -42.35 -17.83 20.69
CA VAL A 64 -40.91 -17.72 20.95
C VAL A 64 -40.58 -16.28 21.32
N VAL A 65 -40.00 -16.08 22.50
CA VAL A 65 -39.61 -14.78 23.04
C VAL A 65 -38.09 -14.67 23.05
N LEU A 66 -37.59 -13.68 22.31
CA LEU A 66 -36.18 -13.31 22.19
C LEU A 66 -35.95 -11.96 22.84
N PRO A 67 -35.71 -11.92 24.16
CA PRO A 67 -35.32 -10.68 24.84
C PRO A 67 -33.89 -10.29 24.47
N ASP A 68 -33.60 -8.99 24.50
CA ASP A 68 -32.25 -8.48 24.33
C ASP A 68 -31.47 -8.67 25.64
N PRO A 69 -30.32 -9.38 25.63
CA PRO A 69 -29.53 -9.57 26.84
C PRO A 69 -28.94 -8.25 27.38
N ALA A 70 -28.81 -7.23 26.55
CA ALA A 70 -28.18 -5.95 26.88
C ALA A 70 -29.17 -4.81 27.18
N LEU A 71 -30.48 -5.00 26.95
CA LEU A 71 -31.48 -3.95 27.14
C LEU A 71 -32.64 -4.40 28.04
N PRO A 72 -33.16 -3.51 28.91
CA PRO A 72 -34.34 -3.82 29.71
C PRO A 72 -35.56 -4.07 28.83
N VAL A 73 -36.57 -4.78 29.35
CA VAL A 73 -37.82 -5.08 28.63
C VAL A 73 -38.54 -3.77 28.29
N GLY A 74 -38.32 -3.28 27.07
CA GLY A 74 -38.97 -2.08 26.56
C GLY A 74 -40.48 -2.26 26.42
N ARG A 75 -41.22 -1.16 26.32
CA ARG A 75 -42.69 -1.14 26.22
C ARG A 75 -43.22 -2.07 25.12
N VAL A 76 -42.57 -2.09 23.95
CA VAL A 76 -42.97 -2.93 22.80
C VAL A 76 -42.85 -4.43 23.11
N LEU A 77 -41.77 -4.85 23.76
CA LEU A 77 -41.57 -6.24 24.17
C LEU A 77 -42.55 -6.63 25.29
N ALA A 78 -42.75 -5.73 26.27
CA ALA A 78 -43.71 -5.91 27.35
C ALA A 78 -45.15 -6.08 26.85
N ASP A 79 -45.59 -5.26 25.90
CA ASP A 79 -46.93 -5.32 25.32
C ASP A 79 -47.10 -6.58 24.46
N SER A 80 -46.06 -7.00 23.73
CA SER A 80 -46.06 -8.24 22.94
C SER A 80 -46.11 -9.49 23.81
N VAL A 81 -45.37 -9.52 24.94
CA VAL A 81 -45.43 -10.62 25.93
C VAL A 81 -46.80 -10.66 26.62
N ARG A 82 -47.45 -9.50 26.82
CA ARG A 82 -48.83 -9.40 27.32
C ARG A 82 -49.91 -9.73 26.28
N ALA A 83 -49.56 -9.88 25.01
CA ALA A 83 -50.48 -10.39 23.99
C ALA A 83 -50.46 -11.92 23.89
N VAL A 84 -49.54 -12.59 24.59
CA VAL A 84 -49.42 -14.07 24.56
C VAL A 84 -50.67 -14.73 25.16
N PRO A 85 -51.36 -15.59 24.40
CA PRO A 85 -52.53 -16.32 24.89
C PRO A 85 -52.20 -17.19 26.10
N ALA A 86 -53.12 -17.26 27.07
CA ALA A 86 -52.91 -18.05 28.29
C ALA A 86 -52.79 -19.56 27.99
N ASP A 87 -53.39 -20.04 26.90
CA ASP A 87 -53.35 -21.42 26.44
C ASP A 87 -52.10 -21.79 25.61
N ALA A 88 -51.28 -20.80 25.24
CA ALA A 88 -50.08 -21.01 24.45
C ALA A 88 -48.93 -21.62 25.26
N THR A 89 -47.91 -22.13 24.57
CA THR A 89 -46.60 -22.45 25.17
C THR A 89 -45.63 -21.32 24.86
N ALA A 90 -45.05 -20.68 25.88
CA ALA A 90 -44.04 -19.65 25.70
C ALA A 90 -42.64 -20.25 25.79
N LEU A 91 -41.84 -20.09 24.74
CA LEU A 91 -40.43 -20.46 24.69
C LEU A 91 -39.58 -19.20 24.85
N VAL A 92 -38.95 -19.01 26.00
CA VAL A 92 -38.01 -17.91 26.24
C VAL A 92 -36.61 -18.39 25.92
N VAL A 93 -35.92 -17.71 25.00
CA VAL A 93 -34.54 -18.04 24.67
C VAL A 93 -33.62 -17.20 25.53
N ASP A 94 -32.85 -17.85 26.39
CA ASP A 94 -32.04 -17.28 27.46
C ASP A 94 -30.56 -17.35 27.13
N ASP A 95 -30.09 -16.37 26.34
CA ASP A 95 -28.69 -16.24 25.96
C ASP A 95 -28.01 -15.12 26.70
N GLY A 96 -27.52 -15.45 27.89
CA GLY A 96 -26.84 -14.48 28.73
C GLY A 96 -27.74 -13.31 29.11
N ILE A 97 -29.06 -13.52 29.20
CA ILE A 97 -29.97 -12.48 29.68
C ILE A 97 -29.66 -12.22 31.15
N ALA A 98 -29.59 -10.95 31.54
CA ALA A 98 -29.52 -10.60 32.95
C ALA A 98 -30.72 -11.18 33.74
N ASP A 99 -30.48 -11.76 34.92
CA ASP A 99 -31.49 -12.39 35.77
C ASP A 99 -32.70 -11.49 36.09
N ALA A 100 -32.50 -10.17 36.11
CA ALA A 100 -33.59 -9.21 36.30
C ALA A 100 -34.57 -9.18 35.12
N ILE A 101 -34.04 -9.19 33.88
CA ILE A 101 -34.83 -9.22 32.65
C ILE A 101 -35.51 -10.58 32.53
N ARG A 102 -34.79 -11.66 32.81
CA ARG A 102 -35.34 -13.02 32.86
C ARG A 102 -36.54 -13.10 33.81
N ARG A 103 -36.41 -12.61 35.04
CA ARG A 103 -37.49 -12.58 36.03
C ARG A 103 -38.67 -11.71 35.59
N ASP A 104 -38.44 -10.55 34.96
CA ASP A 104 -39.53 -9.69 34.47
C ASP A 104 -40.32 -10.36 33.33
N VAL A 105 -39.62 -10.99 32.38
CA VAL A 105 -40.25 -11.75 31.28
C VAL A 105 -41.04 -12.95 31.83
N LEU A 106 -40.45 -13.74 32.73
CA LEU A 106 -41.11 -14.89 33.34
C LEU A 106 -42.33 -14.48 34.18
N ARG A 107 -42.24 -13.40 34.94
CA ARG A 107 -43.36 -12.86 35.73
C ARG A 107 -44.54 -12.47 34.84
N ARG A 108 -44.28 -11.88 33.67
CA ARG A 108 -45.32 -11.51 32.69
C ARG A 108 -45.91 -12.72 31.97
N LEU A 109 -45.15 -13.80 31.85
CA LEU A 109 -45.57 -15.08 31.28
C LEU A 109 -46.21 -16.02 32.32
N ALA A 110 -46.32 -15.63 33.59
CA ALA A 110 -46.86 -16.49 34.65
C ALA A 110 -48.30 -16.98 34.41
N ARG A 111 -49.06 -16.28 33.55
CA ARG A 111 -50.42 -16.64 33.13
C ARG A 111 -50.50 -17.65 31.98
N VAL A 112 -49.35 -18.01 31.40
CA VAL A 112 -49.26 -18.88 30.23
C VAL A 112 -49.14 -20.33 30.69
N ARG A 113 -49.85 -21.24 30.01
CA ARG A 113 -49.97 -22.67 30.35
C ARG A 113 -48.63 -23.35 30.60
N ARG A 114 -47.61 -23.00 29.80
CA ARG A 114 -46.27 -23.57 29.92
C ARG A 114 -45.23 -22.56 29.47
N VAL A 115 -44.20 -22.39 30.29
CA VAL A 115 -43.01 -21.60 29.95
C VAL A 115 -41.80 -22.53 29.89
N VAL A 116 -41.11 -22.51 28.76
CA VAL A 116 -39.87 -23.26 28.54
C VAL A 116 -38.76 -22.23 28.37
N VAL A 117 -37.67 -22.38 29.14
CA VAL A 117 -36.49 -21.51 29.03
C VAL A 117 -35.38 -22.31 28.36
N ALA A 118 -34.89 -21.84 27.22
CA ALA A 118 -33.84 -22.49 26.44
C ALA A 118 -32.54 -21.67 26.50
N THR A 119 -31.50 -22.19 27.15
CA THR A 119 -30.16 -21.59 27.16
C THR A 119 -29.25 -22.23 26.12
N THR A 120 -28.24 -21.50 25.68
CA THR A 120 -27.26 -21.89 24.64
C THR A 120 -26.42 -23.13 25.02
N ASP A 121 -26.15 -23.36 26.31
CA ASP A 121 -25.41 -24.53 26.82
C ASP A 121 -26.31 -25.62 27.45
N GLY A 122 -27.60 -25.32 27.69
CA GLY A 122 -28.44 -26.10 28.60
C GLY A 122 -29.52 -26.97 27.95
N LEU A 123 -29.54 -27.10 26.62
CA LEU A 123 -30.63 -27.84 25.98
C LEU A 123 -30.49 -29.36 26.14
N SER A 124 -29.27 -29.87 26.34
CA SER A 124 -29.02 -31.27 26.72
C SER A 124 -29.31 -31.56 28.19
N SER A 125 -29.15 -30.57 29.09
CA SER A 125 -29.40 -30.73 30.54
C SER A 125 -30.87 -30.54 30.91
N VAL A 126 -31.62 -29.69 30.20
CA VAL A 126 -33.09 -29.54 30.40
C VAL A 126 -33.85 -30.79 29.93
N LEU A 127 -33.36 -31.48 28.90
CA LEU A 127 -33.95 -32.74 28.44
C LEU A 127 -33.61 -33.93 29.35
N ALA A 128 -32.49 -33.87 30.08
CA ALA A 128 -32.08 -34.88 31.07
C ALA A 128 -32.70 -34.61 32.47
N ALA A 129 -32.85 -33.35 32.86
CA ALA A 129 -33.38 -32.95 34.17
C ALA A 129 -34.91 -33.09 34.28
N SER A 130 -35.63 -33.18 33.16
CA SER A 130 -37.08 -33.40 33.18
C SER A 130 -37.49 -34.89 33.24
N GLU A 131 -36.53 -35.81 33.23
CA GLU A 131 -36.75 -37.22 33.62
C GLU A 131 -36.51 -37.47 35.12
N SER A 132 -35.90 -36.51 35.84
CA SER A 132 -35.72 -36.60 37.30
C SER A 132 -36.53 -35.52 38.04
N ASP A 133 -37.76 -35.88 38.36
CA ASP A 133 -38.36 -35.68 39.67
C ASP A 133 -38.63 -34.24 40.22
N GLY A 134 -39.78 -34.13 40.89
CA GLY A 134 -39.86 -33.36 42.13
C GLY A 134 -40.12 -31.86 42.05
N LEU A 135 -41.33 -31.45 41.63
CA LEU A 135 -41.96 -30.23 42.16
C LEU A 135 -42.35 -30.46 43.62
N SER A 136 -41.36 -30.53 44.50
CA SER A 136 -41.51 -30.46 45.95
C SER A 136 -40.14 -30.18 46.53
N ASN A 137 -39.78 -28.91 46.60
CA ASN A 137 -39.25 -28.29 47.82
C ASN A 137 -39.13 -26.78 47.59
N MET A 138 -39.87 -26.04 48.41
CA MET A 138 -39.62 -24.63 48.67
C MET A 138 -38.18 -24.47 49.15
N GLU A 139 -37.37 -23.71 48.43
CA GLU A 139 -36.27 -22.96 49.02
C GLU A 139 -36.76 -21.54 49.34
N PRO A 140 -36.29 -20.95 50.45
CA PRO A 140 -36.95 -19.84 51.11
C PRO A 140 -36.94 -18.60 50.22
N GLU A 141 -38.06 -17.88 50.20
CA GLU A 141 -38.19 -16.56 49.59
C GLU A 141 -37.07 -15.65 50.11
N MET A 142 -36.00 -15.49 49.33
CA MET A 142 -35.02 -14.44 49.60
C MET A 142 -35.78 -13.10 49.57
N PRO A 143 -35.65 -12.27 50.61
CA PRO A 143 -36.21 -10.92 50.62
C PRO A 143 -35.88 -10.19 49.32
N VAL A 144 -36.83 -9.42 48.78
CA VAL A 144 -36.61 -8.62 47.56
C VAL A 144 -35.36 -7.76 47.66
N ALA A 145 -35.04 -7.27 48.87
CA ALA A 145 -33.82 -6.53 49.18
C ALA A 145 -32.52 -7.32 48.89
N ASP A 146 -32.47 -8.63 49.15
CA ASP A 146 -31.28 -9.45 48.88
C ASP A 146 -31.05 -9.65 47.38
N HIS A 147 -32.14 -9.77 46.61
CA HIS A 147 -32.05 -9.80 45.15
C HIS A 147 -31.53 -8.49 44.56
N VAL A 148 -31.93 -7.34 45.11
CA VAL A 148 -31.45 -6.02 44.65
C VAL A 148 -29.98 -5.82 45.03
N ARG A 149 -29.55 -6.25 46.23
CA ARG A 149 -28.13 -6.25 46.63
C ARG A 149 -27.28 -7.14 45.74
N ALA A 150 -27.75 -8.35 45.41
CA ALA A 150 -27.06 -9.27 44.51
C ALA A 150 -26.94 -8.69 43.09
N ALA A 151 -28.01 -8.09 42.55
CA ALA A 151 -27.99 -7.42 41.26
C ALA A 151 -27.00 -6.23 41.23
N ARG A 152 -26.96 -5.43 42.30
CA ARG A 152 -25.99 -4.33 42.46
C ARG A 152 -24.55 -4.83 42.50
N ALA A 153 -24.28 -5.91 43.25
CA ALA A 153 -22.95 -6.51 43.32
C ALA A 153 -22.51 -7.08 41.95
N ALA A 154 -23.43 -7.72 41.22
CA ALA A 154 -23.17 -8.21 39.87
C ALA A 154 -22.88 -7.07 38.88
N LEU A 155 -23.65 -5.98 38.92
CA LEU A 155 -23.46 -4.84 38.02
C LEU A 155 -22.15 -4.09 38.32
N LEU A 156 -21.77 -3.94 39.59
CA LEU A 156 -20.46 -3.41 39.97
C LEU A 156 -19.31 -4.33 39.55
N SER A 157 -19.51 -5.65 39.61
CA SER A 157 -18.53 -6.62 39.12
C SER A 157 -18.33 -6.50 37.60
N THR A 158 -19.43 -6.44 36.84
CA THR A 158 -19.39 -6.25 35.38
C THR A 158 -18.80 -4.90 34.98
N ALA A 159 -19.12 -3.83 35.70
CA ALA A 159 -18.55 -2.51 35.44
C ALA A 159 -17.02 -2.48 35.67
N ARG A 160 -16.50 -3.28 36.62
CA ARG A 160 -15.06 -3.41 36.86
C ARG A 160 -14.35 -4.23 35.78
N THR A 161 -15.01 -5.24 35.23
CA THR A 161 -14.43 -6.12 34.19
C THR A 161 -14.57 -5.56 32.78
N ASP A 162 -15.58 -4.71 32.52
CA ASP A 162 -15.81 -4.01 31.25
C ASP A 162 -14.85 -2.82 31.05
N SER A 163 -13.54 -3.07 31.21
CA SER A 163 -12.52 -2.06 31.02
C SER A 163 -12.16 -1.94 29.54
N ALA A 164 -12.52 -0.81 28.92
CA ALA A 164 -12.03 -0.45 27.60
C ALA A 164 -10.50 -0.19 27.57
N ALA A 165 -9.86 -0.17 28.73
CA ALA A 165 -8.43 0.06 28.89
C ALA A 165 -7.58 -0.96 28.10
N VAL A 166 -7.96 -2.24 28.11
CA VAL A 166 -7.22 -3.30 27.39
C VAL A 166 -7.32 -3.09 25.88
N GLU A 167 -8.51 -2.79 25.36
CA GLU A 167 -8.73 -2.52 23.93
C GLU A 167 -7.99 -1.26 23.47
N VAL A 168 -8.05 -0.17 24.27
CA VAL A 168 -7.34 1.08 24.00
C VAL A 168 -5.82 0.87 24.04
N GLU A 169 -5.29 0.11 25.00
CA GLU A 169 -3.86 -0.14 25.08
C GLU A 169 -3.37 -0.99 23.90
N ALA A 170 -4.14 -1.99 23.47
CA ALA A 170 -3.85 -2.76 22.26
C ALA A 170 -3.83 -1.88 20.99
N LEU A 171 -4.73 -0.89 20.88
CA LEU A 171 -4.74 0.09 19.79
C LEU A 171 -3.56 1.06 19.87
N ARG A 172 -3.17 1.51 21.07
CA ARG A 172 -1.96 2.32 21.28
C ARG A 172 -0.70 1.57 20.90
N ASP A 173 -0.63 0.29 21.24
CA ASP A 173 0.44 -0.60 20.83
C ASP A 173 0.50 -0.77 19.31
N ARG A 174 -0.65 -0.94 18.67
CA ARG A 174 -0.74 -0.97 17.20
C ARG A 174 -0.26 0.35 16.60
N ARG A 175 -0.66 1.49 17.17
CA ARG A 175 -0.20 2.83 16.77
C ARG A 175 1.33 2.96 16.90
N ARG A 176 1.90 2.52 18.03
CA ARG A 176 3.36 2.48 18.26
C ARG A 176 4.06 1.64 17.20
N ARG A 177 3.54 0.45 16.89
CA ARG A 177 4.11 -0.42 15.83
C ARG A 177 4.07 0.24 14.46
N VAL A 178 2.94 0.82 14.06
CA VAL A 178 2.81 1.52 12.77
C VAL A 178 3.75 2.73 12.69
N ALA A 179 3.87 3.51 13.76
CA ALA A 179 4.79 4.64 13.84
C ALA A 179 6.27 4.20 13.80
N ALA A 180 6.60 3.07 14.46
CA ALA A 180 7.95 2.51 14.48
C ALA A 180 8.32 1.78 13.18
N THR A 181 7.35 1.42 12.34
CA THR A 181 7.60 0.75 11.06
C THR A 181 8.21 1.74 10.06
N ARG A 182 9.53 1.94 10.16
CA ARG A 182 10.32 2.37 9.01
C ARG A 182 10.33 1.21 8.03
N ARG A 183 9.69 1.36 6.86
CA ARG A 183 9.94 0.42 5.77
C ARG A 183 11.43 0.47 5.46
N ASP A 184 12.00 -0.69 5.16
CA ASP A 184 13.35 -0.81 4.62
C ASP A 184 13.54 0.26 3.56
N ALA A 185 14.59 1.06 3.74
CA ALA A 185 14.90 2.13 2.82
C ALA A 185 14.96 1.52 1.42
N ALA A 186 14.17 2.07 0.50
CA ALA A 186 14.26 1.71 -0.90
C ALA A 186 15.73 1.76 -1.33
N PRO A 187 16.18 0.86 -2.25
CA PRO A 187 17.55 0.86 -2.73
C PRO A 187 17.98 2.28 -3.08
N ASP A 188 19.08 2.74 -2.46
CA ASP A 188 19.54 4.12 -2.58
C ASP A 188 19.81 4.44 -4.07
N PRO A 189 19.00 5.32 -4.70
CA PRO A 189 19.13 5.62 -6.12
C PRO A 189 20.51 6.21 -6.44
N ARG A 190 21.17 6.86 -5.47
CA ARG A 190 22.52 7.40 -5.62
C ARG A 190 23.57 6.31 -5.79
N ARG A 191 23.45 5.22 -5.02
CA ARG A 191 24.35 4.06 -5.14
C ARG A 191 24.15 3.34 -6.46
N ALA A 192 22.90 3.22 -6.92
CA ALA A 192 22.61 2.66 -8.24
C ALA A 192 23.19 3.53 -9.35
N ALA A 193 22.97 4.84 -9.31
CA ALA A 193 23.52 5.80 -10.28
C ALA A 193 25.06 5.76 -10.31
N ALA A 194 25.72 5.70 -9.15
CA ALA A 194 27.17 5.59 -9.08
C ALA A 194 27.72 4.32 -9.77
N ARG A 195 27.05 3.17 -9.62
CA ARG A 195 27.43 1.93 -10.32
C ARG A 195 27.27 2.07 -11.83
N VAL A 196 26.15 2.64 -12.28
CA VAL A 196 25.87 2.88 -13.71
C VAL A 196 26.92 3.79 -14.32
N ARG A 197 27.32 4.87 -13.63
CA ARG A 197 28.39 5.77 -14.10
C ARG A 197 29.70 5.03 -14.34
N VAL A 198 30.11 4.18 -13.39
CA VAL A 198 31.35 3.40 -13.51
C VAL A 198 31.27 2.41 -14.66
N GLU A 199 30.16 1.67 -14.76
CA GLU A 199 29.93 0.71 -15.83
C GLU A 199 29.94 1.37 -17.22
N LEU A 200 29.24 2.50 -17.38
CA LEU A 200 29.18 3.23 -18.64
C LEU A 200 30.52 3.88 -18.99
N ALA A 201 31.30 4.34 -18.01
CA ALA A 201 32.65 4.83 -18.25
C ALA A 201 33.57 3.73 -18.82
N HIS A 202 33.44 2.50 -18.32
CA HIS A 202 34.17 1.36 -18.87
C HIS A 202 33.72 1.01 -20.29
N ARG A 203 32.40 0.88 -20.52
CA ARG A 203 31.85 0.57 -21.85
C ARG A 203 32.21 1.63 -22.90
N LEU A 204 32.15 2.90 -22.52
CA LEU A 204 32.58 4.02 -23.36
C LEU A 204 34.08 3.90 -23.72
N GLY A 205 34.92 3.57 -22.73
CA GLY A 205 36.35 3.33 -22.95
C GLY A 205 36.61 2.18 -23.92
N ASP A 206 35.85 1.09 -23.80
CA ASP A 206 35.97 -0.07 -24.67
C ASP A 206 35.48 0.24 -26.10
N ALA A 207 34.35 0.93 -26.25
CA ALA A 207 33.83 1.39 -27.54
C ALA A 207 34.83 2.32 -28.26
N ARG A 208 35.44 3.25 -27.53
CA ARG A 208 36.48 4.16 -28.08
C ARG A 208 37.69 3.38 -28.58
N ARG A 209 38.19 2.40 -27.81
CA ARG A 209 39.35 1.59 -28.22
C ARG A 209 39.03 0.72 -29.42
N ALA A 210 37.85 0.09 -29.45
CA ALA A 210 37.38 -0.73 -30.56
C ALA A 210 37.30 0.08 -31.86
N VAL A 211 36.61 1.24 -31.84
CA VAL A 211 36.51 2.10 -33.03
C VAL A 211 37.87 2.65 -33.46
N THR A 212 38.75 3.00 -32.53
CA THR A 212 40.10 3.47 -32.88
C THR A 212 40.91 2.37 -33.59
N ALA A 213 40.77 1.11 -33.16
CA ALA A 213 41.42 -0.04 -33.79
C ALA A 213 40.84 -0.31 -35.19
N GLU A 214 39.51 -0.38 -35.32
CA GLU A 214 38.83 -0.61 -36.61
C GLU A 214 39.13 0.50 -37.63
N VAL A 215 39.16 1.76 -37.18
CA VAL A 215 39.55 2.90 -38.03
C VAL A 215 41.02 2.80 -38.45
N SER A 216 41.92 2.34 -37.56
CA SER A 216 43.32 2.11 -37.91
C SER A 216 43.47 1.03 -38.98
N ASP A 217 42.73 -0.08 -38.86
CA ASP A 217 42.70 -1.15 -39.86
C ASP A 217 42.22 -0.64 -41.22
N VAL A 218 41.16 0.20 -41.24
CA VAL A 218 40.66 0.83 -42.48
C VAL A 218 41.70 1.74 -43.13
N ILE A 219 42.49 2.47 -42.34
CA ILE A 219 43.56 3.35 -42.83
C ILE A 219 44.72 2.52 -43.39
N ASP A 220 45.10 1.44 -42.73
CA ASP A 220 46.15 0.53 -43.19
C ASP A 220 45.74 -0.18 -44.51
N ASP A 221 44.44 -0.49 -44.64
CA ASP A 221 43.84 -1.04 -45.87
C ASP A 221 43.37 0.03 -46.88
N ALA A 222 43.67 1.32 -46.67
CA ALA A 222 43.11 2.43 -47.46
C ALA A 222 43.36 2.26 -48.97
N ARG A 223 44.48 1.67 -49.39
CA ARG A 223 44.78 1.39 -50.80
C ARG A 223 43.83 0.36 -51.41
N ARG A 224 43.41 -0.65 -50.65
CA ARG A 224 42.45 -1.67 -51.07
C ARG A 224 41.05 -1.07 -51.12
N VAL A 225 40.67 -0.29 -50.10
CA VAL A 225 39.38 0.41 -50.04
C VAL A 225 39.22 1.39 -51.22
N ARG A 226 40.23 2.23 -51.49
CA ARG A 226 40.21 3.17 -52.63
C ARG A 226 40.05 2.48 -53.98
N ARG A 227 40.66 1.31 -54.17
CA ARG A 227 40.52 0.53 -55.42
C ARG A 227 39.10 0.01 -55.65
N ARG A 228 38.34 -0.26 -54.58
CA ARG A 228 36.98 -0.79 -54.68
C ARG A 228 35.90 0.30 -54.70
N ALA A 229 36.04 1.30 -53.83
CA ALA A 229 35.00 2.29 -53.54
C ALA A 229 35.39 3.72 -53.93
N GLY A 230 36.52 3.89 -54.64
CA GLY A 230 37.04 5.18 -55.04
C GLY A 230 37.59 6.01 -53.87
N ASP A 231 37.93 7.26 -54.16
CA ASP A 231 38.57 8.15 -53.19
C ASP A 231 37.66 8.46 -51.98
N ALA A 232 36.33 8.49 -52.13
CA ALA A 232 35.40 8.71 -51.02
C ALA A 232 35.23 7.50 -50.09
N GLY A 233 35.67 6.30 -50.51
CA GLY A 233 35.41 5.05 -49.80
C GLY A 233 35.93 5.03 -48.36
N VAL A 234 37.15 5.50 -48.12
CA VAL A 234 37.75 5.49 -46.76
C VAL A 234 36.93 6.34 -45.79
N ALA A 235 36.52 7.54 -46.21
CA ALA A 235 35.75 8.43 -45.36
C ALA A 235 34.33 7.90 -45.08
N ALA A 236 33.69 7.31 -46.09
CA ALA A 236 32.39 6.66 -45.94
C ALA A 236 32.46 5.46 -44.98
N THR A 237 33.49 4.62 -45.09
CA THR A 237 33.71 3.49 -44.18
C THR A 237 33.92 3.96 -42.74
N VAL A 238 34.81 4.94 -42.50
CA VAL A 238 35.05 5.49 -41.16
C VAL A 238 33.76 6.06 -40.56
N THR A 239 32.99 6.82 -41.33
CA THR A 239 31.71 7.39 -40.87
C THR A 239 30.71 6.29 -40.51
N THR A 240 30.62 5.23 -41.34
CA THR A 240 29.73 4.09 -41.09
C THR A 240 30.10 3.34 -39.81
N LEU A 241 31.39 3.14 -39.54
CA LEU A 241 31.86 2.50 -38.31
C LEU A 241 31.53 3.33 -37.09
N VAL A 242 31.76 4.64 -37.14
CA VAL A 242 31.45 5.58 -36.05
C VAL A 242 29.93 5.63 -35.79
N ASP A 243 29.10 5.70 -36.83
CA ASP A 243 27.64 5.69 -36.71
C ASP A 243 27.14 4.38 -36.09
N ALA A 244 27.70 3.24 -36.51
CA ALA A 244 27.35 1.92 -35.97
C ALA A 244 27.72 1.78 -34.49
N ALA A 245 28.92 2.22 -34.11
CA ALA A 245 29.37 2.21 -32.73
C ALA A 245 28.55 3.16 -31.84
N SER A 246 28.19 4.34 -32.35
CA SER A 246 27.31 5.28 -31.65
C SER A 246 25.94 4.65 -31.38
N ALA A 247 25.36 3.98 -32.38
CA ALA A 247 24.08 3.29 -32.22
C ALA A 247 24.15 2.11 -31.23
N ALA A 248 25.28 1.39 -31.17
CA ALA A 248 25.49 0.32 -30.20
C ALA A 248 25.61 0.88 -28.77
N LEU A 249 26.45 1.88 -28.56
CA LEU A 249 26.64 2.52 -27.27
C LEU A 249 25.35 3.15 -26.74
N ALA A 250 24.51 3.70 -27.61
CA ALA A 250 23.21 4.26 -27.24
C ALA A 250 22.29 3.19 -26.64
N ARG A 251 22.16 2.05 -27.33
CA ARG A 251 21.38 0.90 -26.85
C ARG A 251 21.91 0.35 -25.53
N ASP A 252 23.23 0.26 -25.40
CA ASP A 252 23.87 -0.25 -24.19
C ASP A 252 23.68 0.70 -23.00
N THR A 253 23.70 2.01 -23.27
CA THR A 253 23.44 3.06 -22.27
C THR A 253 21.99 2.98 -21.79
N ASP A 254 21.03 2.94 -22.71
CA ASP A 254 19.61 2.77 -22.39
C ASP A 254 19.35 1.49 -21.57
N ALA A 255 19.98 0.38 -21.97
CA ALA A 255 19.83 -0.89 -21.26
C ALA A 255 20.39 -0.83 -19.83
N ALA A 256 21.59 -0.28 -19.65
CA ALA A 256 22.22 -0.15 -18.34
C ALA A 256 21.42 0.76 -17.40
N VAL A 257 21.03 1.95 -17.90
CA VAL A 257 20.20 2.90 -17.17
C VAL A 257 18.87 2.26 -16.76
N ARG A 258 18.18 1.59 -17.69
CA ARG A 258 16.91 0.92 -17.41
C ARG A 258 17.06 -0.19 -16.37
N SER A 259 18.11 -1.01 -16.46
CA SER A 259 18.32 -2.13 -15.53
C SER A 259 18.62 -1.68 -14.10
N ALA A 260 19.31 -0.56 -13.92
CA ALA A 260 19.84 -0.16 -12.62
C ALA A 260 18.97 0.88 -11.91
N LEU A 261 18.34 1.78 -12.66
CA LEU A 261 17.50 2.86 -12.12
C LEU A 261 16.00 2.56 -12.29
N GLY A 262 15.65 1.50 -13.02
CA GLY A 262 14.27 1.05 -13.22
C GLY A 262 13.42 2.09 -13.92
N ALA A 263 13.52 2.24 -15.23
CA ALA A 263 12.64 3.14 -15.98
C ALA A 263 11.21 2.55 -16.08
N PRO A 264 10.15 3.40 -16.17
CA PRO A 264 8.81 2.92 -16.48
C PRO A 264 8.78 2.19 -17.84
N ASP A 265 7.90 1.19 -17.99
CA ASP A 265 7.70 0.43 -19.24
C ASP A 265 7.22 1.28 -20.43
N ALA A 266 6.96 2.57 -20.22
CA ALA A 266 6.66 3.51 -21.29
C ALA A 266 7.91 3.69 -22.18
N PRO A 267 7.75 3.81 -23.51
CA PRO A 267 8.87 4.04 -24.40
C PRO A 267 9.40 5.46 -24.17
N ALA A 268 10.36 5.60 -23.25
CA ALA A 268 11.24 6.76 -23.26
C ALA A 268 11.86 6.83 -24.66
N GLU A 269 11.92 8.03 -25.26
CA GLU A 269 12.67 8.18 -26.50
C GLU A 269 14.08 7.62 -26.26
N PRO A 270 14.54 6.67 -27.10
CA PRO A 270 15.86 6.08 -26.92
C PRO A 270 16.89 7.19 -26.94
N VAL A 271 17.94 7.08 -26.13
CA VAL A 271 19.02 8.07 -26.11
C VAL A 271 19.60 8.14 -27.52
N ARG A 272 19.33 9.25 -28.22
CA ARG A 272 19.91 9.52 -29.53
C ARG A 272 21.19 10.30 -29.32
N PHE A 273 22.31 9.63 -29.51
CA PHE A 273 23.58 10.34 -29.58
C PHE A 273 23.59 11.27 -30.78
N GLY A 274 24.00 12.51 -30.53
CA GLY A 274 24.06 13.53 -31.57
C GLY A 274 24.99 13.04 -32.69
N ARG A 275 24.53 13.12 -33.94
CA ARG A 275 25.40 12.82 -35.07
C ARG A 275 26.52 13.85 -35.08
N THR A 276 27.76 13.40 -34.88
CA THR A 276 28.91 14.28 -35.05
C THR A 276 28.89 14.81 -36.48
N ASP A 277 29.14 16.11 -36.61
CA ASP A 277 29.16 16.77 -37.90
C ASP A 277 30.37 16.28 -38.73
N THR A 278 30.14 15.24 -39.50
CA THR A 278 31.13 14.67 -40.42
C THR A 278 31.27 15.51 -41.69
N THR A 279 30.58 16.66 -41.80
CA THR A 279 30.69 17.57 -42.95
C THR A 279 31.98 18.40 -42.94
N ARG A 280 32.86 18.22 -41.94
CA ARG A 280 34.18 18.88 -41.93
C ARG A 280 34.85 18.70 -43.30
N PRO A 281 35.24 19.80 -43.96
CA PRO A 281 35.72 19.74 -45.33
C PRO A 281 36.92 18.81 -45.36
N ARG A 282 36.80 17.82 -46.25
CA ARG A 282 37.85 16.87 -46.55
C ARG A 282 39.15 17.66 -46.78
N PRO A 283 40.29 17.24 -46.23
CA PRO A 283 41.55 17.85 -46.60
C PRO A 283 41.83 17.49 -48.07
N GLU A 284 41.53 18.42 -48.96
CA GLU A 284 41.96 18.35 -50.35
C GLU A 284 43.48 18.44 -50.36
N VAL A 285 44.14 17.34 -50.72
CA VAL A 285 45.56 17.40 -51.07
C VAL A 285 45.66 18.07 -52.45
N ARG A 286 45.52 19.40 -52.46
CA ARG A 286 45.65 20.22 -53.65
C ARG A 286 47.13 20.52 -53.83
N TRP A 287 47.76 19.78 -54.73
CA TRP A 287 49.14 20.02 -55.13
C TRP A 287 49.15 21.19 -56.09
N ASN A 288 49.76 22.31 -55.70
CA ASN A 288 49.96 23.43 -56.60
C ASN A 288 51.01 23.05 -57.65
N ALA A 289 50.90 23.58 -58.86
CA ALA A 289 51.88 23.35 -59.94
C ALA A 289 53.32 23.67 -59.48
N ASP A 290 53.45 24.60 -58.53
CA ASP A 290 54.72 25.02 -57.91
C ASP A 290 55.44 23.90 -57.15
N ASP A 291 54.71 22.97 -56.50
CA ASP A 291 55.34 21.81 -55.84
C ASP A 291 55.89 20.81 -56.87
N GLY A 292 55.26 20.73 -58.05
CA GLY A 292 55.74 19.97 -59.20
C GLY A 292 57.05 20.52 -59.74
N VAL A 293 57.10 21.84 -59.88
CA VAL A 293 58.30 22.55 -60.32
C VAL A 293 59.42 22.44 -59.27
N ALA A 294 59.10 22.52 -57.98
CA ALA A 294 60.08 22.37 -56.90
C ALA A 294 60.71 20.98 -56.83
N VAL A 295 59.93 19.91 -57.07
CA VAL A 295 60.47 18.53 -57.11
C VAL A 295 61.34 18.32 -58.35
N VAL A 296 60.93 18.84 -59.51
CA VAL A 296 61.73 18.79 -60.73
C VAL A 296 63.04 19.57 -60.54
N LEU A 297 62.98 20.79 -59.96
CA LEU A 297 64.14 21.62 -59.66
C LEU A 297 65.11 20.95 -58.68
N ALA A 298 64.60 20.38 -57.59
CA ALA A 298 65.42 19.69 -56.59
C ALA A 298 66.11 18.43 -57.15
N LEU A 299 65.43 17.70 -58.04
CA LEU A 299 66.02 16.55 -58.74
C LEU A 299 67.06 16.98 -59.78
N SER A 300 66.83 18.09 -60.49
CA SER A 300 67.82 18.67 -61.41
C SER A 300 69.03 19.30 -60.71
N ALA A 301 68.89 19.72 -59.45
CA ALA A 301 69.99 20.24 -58.64
C ALA A 301 70.77 19.13 -57.90
N GLY A 302 70.11 18.01 -57.54
CA GLY A 302 70.71 16.94 -56.73
C GLY A 302 71.31 15.76 -57.51
N ALA A 303 70.83 15.48 -58.72
CA ALA A 303 71.46 14.52 -59.62
C ALA A 303 72.43 15.28 -60.52
N GLY A 304 73.72 14.95 -60.51
CA GLY A 304 74.77 15.57 -61.32
C GLY A 304 74.59 15.40 -62.83
N ALA A 305 73.51 15.96 -63.40
CA ALA A 305 73.22 15.99 -64.83
C ALA A 305 74.35 16.68 -65.59
N GLY A 306 75.03 17.66 -64.99
CA GLY A 306 76.24 18.28 -65.54
C GLY A 306 77.42 17.32 -65.72
N ARG A 307 77.54 16.27 -64.89
CA ARG A 307 78.60 15.24 -65.01
C ARG A 307 78.19 14.05 -65.89
N ALA A 308 76.90 13.71 -65.91
CA ALA A 308 76.40 12.66 -66.81
C ALA A 308 76.39 13.12 -68.28
N LEU A 309 76.09 14.40 -68.57
CA LEU A 309 76.17 14.93 -69.93
C LEU A 309 77.60 14.93 -70.48
N THR A 310 78.58 15.27 -69.64
CA THR A 310 80.01 15.28 -70.03
C THR A 310 80.57 13.87 -70.21
N TRP A 311 80.06 12.86 -69.51
CA TRP A 311 80.41 11.44 -69.74
C TRP A 311 79.69 10.84 -70.97
N ALA A 312 78.42 11.20 -71.21
CA ALA A 312 77.64 10.72 -72.36
C ALA A 312 78.13 11.28 -73.70
N LEU A 313 78.64 12.52 -73.72
CA LEU A 313 79.34 13.08 -74.89
C LEU A 313 80.71 12.42 -75.14
N GLY A 314 81.30 11.77 -74.13
CA GLY A 314 82.64 11.21 -74.21
C GLY A 314 82.75 9.79 -74.75
N ILE A 315 81.76 8.90 -74.53
CA ILE A 315 81.96 7.45 -74.78
C ILE A 315 80.80 6.75 -75.54
N GLY A 316 79.62 7.34 -75.74
CA GLY A 316 78.65 6.65 -76.61
C GLY A 316 77.24 7.22 -76.66
N GLY A 317 76.96 7.94 -77.75
CA GLY A 317 75.69 7.94 -78.48
C GLY A 317 74.46 8.55 -77.82
N VAL A 318 73.65 9.25 -78.62
CA VAL A 318 72.32 9.79 -78.30
C VAL A 318 71.43 8.78 -77.54
N ALA A 319 71.61 7.48 -77.77
CA ALA A 319 70.89 6.40 -77.09
C ALA A 319 71.14 6.32 -75.57
N ALA A 320 72.36 6.59 -75.08
CA ALA A 320 72.66 6.56 -73.65
C ALA A 320 72.03 7.74 -72.90
N ALA A 321 71.97 8.91 -73.55
CA ALA A 321 71.30 10.11 -73.02
C ALA A 321 69.78 9.90 -72.90
N VAL A 322 69.15 9.25 -73.90
CA VAL A 322 67.71 8.94 -73.88
C VAL A 322 67.37 7.93 -72.78
N LEU A 323 68.19 6.90 -72.58
CA LEU A 323 68.03 5.94 -71.49
C LEU A 323 68.18 6.59 -70.10
N GLY A 324 69.17 7.48 -69.93
CA GLY A 324 69.36 8.23 -68.69
C GLY A 324 68.17 9.15 -68.38
N ALA A 325 67.61 9.81 -69.39
CA ALA A 325 66.41 10.63 -69.26
C ALA A 325 65.16 9.80 -68.91
N ALA A 326 64.98 8.63 -69.54
CA ALA A 326 63.86 7.74 -69.25
C ALA A 326 63.90 7.20 -67.81
N VAL A 327 65.08 6.81 -67.32
CA VAL A 327 65.27 6.31 -65.94
C VAL A 327 65.04 7.41 -64.90
N THR A 328 65.50 8.63 -65.15
CA THR A 328 65.27 9.77 -64.25
C THR A 328 63.78 10.16 -64.21
N VAL A 329 63.09 10.17 -65.35
CA VAL A 329 61.63 10.38 -65.38
C VAL A 329 60.90 9.28 -64.62
N ALA A 330 61.26 8.01 -64.84
CA ALA A 330 60.65 6.89 -64.12
C ALA A 330 60.85 6.97 -62.60
N LEU A 331 62.07 7.27 -62.13
CA LEU A 331 62.37 7.48 -60.71
C LEU A 331 61.60 8.68 -60.13
N THR A 332 61.49 9.77 -60.90
CA THR A 332 60.74 10.95 -60.48
C THR A 332 59.27 10.62 -60.31
N VAL A 333 58.68 9.87 -61.26
CA VAL A 333 57.30 9.38 -61.17
C VAL A 333 57.11 8.45 -59.97
N VAL A 334 58.04 7.52 -59.70
CA VAL A 334 57.94 6.61 -58.55
C VAL A 334 58.07 7.35 -57.21
N VAL A 335 59.01 8.30 -57.09
CA VAL A 335 59.22 9.08 -55.85
C VAL A 335 58.06 10.05 -55.61
N THR A 336 57.58 10.74 -56.65
CA THR A 336 56.40 11.63 -56.54
C THR A 336 55.14 10.84 -56.23
N TRP A 337 54.93 9.69 -56.88
CA TRP A 337 53.80 8.81 -56.60
C TRP A 337 53.85 8.29 -55.16
N SER A 338 55.02 7.83 -54.70
CA SER A 338 55.24 7.35 -53.32
C SER A 338 55.01 8.45 -52.27
N ARG A 339 55.51 9.68 -52.51
CA ARG A 339 55.27 10.84 -51.61
C ARG A 339 53.80 11.27 -51.61
N ARG A 340 53.14 11.26 -52.77
CA ARG A 340 51.71 11.59 -52.90
C ARG A 340 50.83 10.60 -52.16
N THR A 341 51.11 9.30 -52.27
CA THR A 341 50.38 8.27 -51.53
C THR A 341 50.64 8.36 -50.03
N SER A 342 51.89 8.63 -49.62
CA SER A 342 52.27 8.73 -48.20
C SER A 342 51.69 9.97 -47.51
N GLY A 343 51.72 11.14 -48.19
CA GLY A 343 51.14 12.38 -47.68
C GLY A 343 49.63 12.28 -47.53
N ARG A 344 48.95 11.69 -48.52
CA ARG A 344 47.50 11.51 -48.48
C ARG A 344 47.04 10.56 -47.37
N THR A 345 47.73 9.44 -47.15
CA THR A 345 47.42 8.52 -46.05
C THR A 345 47.65 9.17 -44.67
N ARG A 346 48.70 10.00 -44.51
CA ARG A 346 48.90 10.76 -43.25
C ARG A 346 47.75 11.74 -42.96
N THR A 347 47.31 12.44 -44.00
CA THR A 347 46.19 13.38 -43.89
C THR A 347 44.87 12.66 -43.62
N GLU A 348 44.60 11.54 -44.28
CA GLU A 348 43.43 10.67 -44.02
C GLU A 348 43.46 10.11 -42.59
N ARG A 349 44.63 9.67 -42.11
CA ARG A 349 44.84 9.19 -40.74
C ARG A 349 44.56 10.26 -39.71
N ARG A 350 45.08 11.48 -39.92
CA ARG A 350 44.83 12.62 -39.04
C ARG A 350 43.33 12.96 -38.98
N TRP A 351 42.69 13.11 -40.14
CA TRP A 351 41.25 13.38 -40.23
C TRP A 351 40.42 12.31 -39.51
N ALA A 352 40.71 11.03 -39.75
CA ALA A 352 39.96 9.93 -39.15
C ALA A 352 40.10 9.92 -37.62
N PHE A 353 41.29 10.17 -37.07
CA PHE A 353 41.46 10.28 -35.63
C PHE A 353 40.83 11.54 -35.03
N GLU A 354 40.80 12.66 -35.76
CA GLU A 354 40.05 13.85 -35.35
C GLU A 354 38.54 13.55 -35.27
N VAL A 355 37.99 12.81 -36.24
CA VAL A 355 36.57 12.36 -36.21
C VAL A 355 36.29 11.43 -35.02
N VAL A 356 37.17 10.46 -34.76
CA VAL A 356 37.03 9.56 -33.61
C VAL A 356 37.12 10.32 -32.28
N ALA A 357 38.04 11.30 -32.18
CA ALA A 357 38.19 12.12 -30.99
C ALA A 357 36.96 12.99 -30.73
N ASP A 358 36.44 13.68 -31.76
CA ASP A 358 35.24 14.49 -31.65
C ASP A 358 34.01 13.65 -31.29
N THR A 359 33.91 12.45 -31.85
CA THR A 359 32.80 11.53 -31.55
C THR A 359 32.91 10.96 -30.14
N ALA A 360 34.12 10.62 -29.67
CA ALA A 360 34.32 10.22 -28.28
C ALA A 360 33.90 11.32 -27.30
N ALA A 361 34.23 12.59 -27.59
CA ALA A 361 33.78 13.73 -26.78
C ALA A 361 32.26 13.95 -26.83
N ALA A 362 31.60 13.59 -27.94
CA ALA A 362 30.14 13.58 -28.02
C ALA A 362 29.54 12.46 -27.16
N TRP A 363 30.07 11.24 -27.26
CA TRP A 363 29.63 10.11 -26.43
C TRP A 363 29.80 10.38 -24.94
N GLU A 364 30.93 10.97 -24.52
CA GLU A 364 31.16 11.36 -23.13
C GLU A 364 30.07 12.31 -22.61
N ARG A 365 29.74 13.35 -23.39
CA ARG A 365 28.69 14.30 -23.04
C ARG A 365 27.32 13.65 -23.00
N ASP A 366 26.98 12.87 -24.01
CA ASP A 366 25.64 12.32 -24.13
C ASP A 366 25.39 11.20 -23.09
N VAL A 367 26.38 10.37 -22.79
CA VAL A 367 26.33 9.40 -21.68
C VAL A 367 26.16 10.12 -20.34
N ALA A 368 26.90 11.20 -20.10
CA ALA A 368 26.76 11.99 -18.88
C ALA A 368 25.35 12.59 -18.75
N VAL A 369 24.80 13.14 -19.83
CA VAL A 369 23.43 13.68 -19.86
C VAL A 369 22.39 12.59 -19.61
N ALA A 370 22.52 11.44 -20.26
CA ALA A 370 21.61 10.30 -20.07
C ALA A 370 21.58 9.83 -18.60
N VAL A 371 22.75 9.71 -17.98
CA VAL A 371 22.85 9.31 -16.57
C VAL A 371 22.28 10.36 -15.63
N MET A 372 22.59 11.64 -15.84
CA MET A 372 22.07 12.72 -15.00
C MET A 372 20.54 12.83 -15.08
N THR A 373 19.98 12.66 -16.28
CA THR A 373 18.52 12.67 -16.50
C THR A 373 17.87 11.49 -15.78
N ALA A 374 18.42 10.29 -15.94
CA ALA A 374 17.88 9.11 -15.29
C ALA A 374 18.01 9.14 -13.76
N GLU A 375 19.08 9.75 -13.23
CA GLU A 375 19.23 9.96 -11.79
C GLU A 375 18.20 10.95 -11.24
N ALA A 376 17.93 12.04 -11.97
CA ALA A 376 16.87 12.99 -11.60
C ALA A 376 15.50 12.30 -11.58
N GLU A 377 15.16 11.54 -12.61
CA GLU A 377 13.90 10.78 -12.66
C GLU A 377 13.80 9.72 -11.56
N ALA A 378 14.89 9.04 -11.23
CA ALA A 378 14.93 8.07 -10.13
C ALA A 378 14.76 8.75 -8.76
N ALA A 379 15.37 9.93 -8.57
CA ALA A 379 15.21 10.73 -7.37
C ALA A 379 13.76 11.23 -7.20
N ASP A 380 13.14 11.69 -8.29
CA ASP A 380 11.74 12.14 -8.29
C ASP A 380 10.78 11.00 -7.97
N ARG A 381 11.00 9.81 -8.54
CA ARG A 381 10.21 8.61 -8.21
C ARG A 381 10.40 8.17 -6.77
N ALA A 382 11.63 8.19 -6.26
CA ALA A 382 11.90 7.90 -4.86
C ALA A 382 11.19 8.90 -3.94
N ALA A 383 11.21 10.19 -4.28
CA ALA A 383 10.50 11.23 -3.55
C ALA A 383 8.97 11.09 -3.64
N ALA A 384 8.42 10.67 -4.78
CA ALA A 384 6.99 10.39 -4.92
C ALA A 384 6.57 9.19 -4.05
N ALA A 385 7.34 8.09 -4.10
CA ALA A 385 7.08 6.91 -3.29
C ALA A 385 7.16 7.20 -1.78
N THR A 386 8.11 8.03 -1.33
CA THR A 386 8.22 8.41 0.08
C THR A 386 7.04 9.26 0.54
N ARG A 387 6.55 10.19 -0.30
CA ARG A 387 5.34 10.98 -0.01
C ARG A 387 4.10 10.10 0.06
N GLU A 388 3.92 9.17 -0.90
CA GLU A 388 2.79 8.24 -0.89
C GLU A 388 2.82 7.32 0.34
N ASP A 389 4.00 6.81 0.70
CA ASP A 389 4.18 6.01 1.91
C ASP A 389 3.92 6.80 3.18
N ALA A 390 4.35 8.07 3.25
CA ALA A 390 4.03 8.95 4.37
C ALA A 390 2.51 9.17 4.47
N ALA A 391 1.83 9.49 3.36
CA ALA A 391 0.39 9.68 3.32
C ALA A 391 -0.38 8.41 3.72
N ARG A 392 0.06 7.22 3.26
CA ARG A 392 -0.54 5.93 3.67
C ARG A 392 -0.37 5.67 5.16
N ARG A 393 0.81 5.94 5.71
CA ARG A 393 1.06 5.80 7.16
C ARG A 393 0.21 6.77 7.96
N GLU A 394 0.11 8.03 7.54
CA GLU A 394 -0.71 9.03 8.20
C GLU A 394 -2.19 8.67 8.18
N ALA A 395 -2.71 8.20 7.04
CA ALA A 395 -4.08 7.69 6.95
C ALA A 395 -4.32 6.49 7.88
N GLN A 396 -3.35 5.57 7.99
CA GLN A 396 -3.43 4.44 8.91
C GLN A 396 -3.44 4.88 10.38
N LEU A 397 -2.58 5.85 10.75
CA LEU A 397 -2.54 6.42 12.09
C LEU A 397 -3.85 7.15 12.44
N ALA A 398 -4.39 7.96 11.51
CA ALA A 398 -5.67 8.64 11.68
C ALA A 398 -6.84 7.64 11.84
N GLY A 399 -6.79 6.51 11.13
CA GLY A 399 -7.73 5.40 11.30
C GLY A 399 -7.70 4.81 12.70
N ILE A 400 -6.50 4.54 13.24
CA ILE A 400 -6.31 4.03 14.61
C ILE A 400 -6.78 5.06 15.65
N ASP A 401 -6.45 6.34 15.48
CA ASP A 401 -6.89 7.40 16.40
C ASP A 401 -8.43 7.53 16.41
N THR A 402 -9.07 7.36 15.26
CA THR A 402 -10.54 7.30 15.15
C THR A 402 -11.12 6.09 15.88
N GLU A 403 -10.47 4.92 15.77
CA GLU A 403 -10.87 3.70 16.47
C GLU A 403 -10.77 3.88 17.99
N ILE A 404 -9.67 4.46 18.49
CA ILE A 404 -9.49 4.80 19.91
C ILE A 404 -10.63 5.71 20.41
N ARG A 405 -10.97 6.76 19.65
CA ARG A 405 -12.08 7.66 20.01
C ARG A 405 -13.42 6.93 20.06
N ARG A 406 -13.69 6.03 19.12
CA ARG A 406 -14.92 5.22 19.10
C ARG A 406 -15.00 4.25 20.28
N VAL A 407 -13.89 3.58 20.63
CA VAL A 407 -13.81 2.73 21.82
C VAL A 407 -14.07 3.56 23.08
N GLY A 408 -13.42 4.73 23.20
CA GLY A 408 -13.62 5.65 24.31
C GLY A 408 -15.08 6.13 24.44
N ALA A 409 -15.72 6.51 23.32
CA ALA A 409 -17.12 6.92 23.32
C ALA A 409 -18.07 5.78 23.72
N ARG A 410 -17.85 4.56 23.22
CA ARG A 410 -18.61 3.36 23.64
C ARG A 410 -18.42 3.05 25.12
N ALA A 411 -17.19 3.18 25.63
CA ALA A 411 -16.89 2.98 27.04
C ALA A 411 -17.60 4.00 27.93
N ALA A 412 -17.55 5.29 27.56
CA ALA A 412 -18.26 6.35 28.27
C ALA A 412 -19.78 6.15 28.27
N ALA A 413 -20.35 5.74 27.14
CA ALA A 413 -21.78 5.44 27.04
C ALA A 413 -22.20 4.26 27.94
N ARG A 414 -21.37 3.21 28.01
CA ARG A 414 -21.59 2.06 28.91
C ARG A 414 -21.44 2.44 30.38
N ALA A 415 -20.43 3.25 30.74
CA ALA A 415 -20.27 3.78 32.09
C ALA A 415 -21.50 4.58 32.54
N ALA A 416 -22.00 5.48 31.68
CA ALA A 416 -23.23 6.23 31.96
C ALA A 416 -24.48 5.34 32.08
N ALA A 417 -24.54 4.21 31.36
CA ALA A 417 -25.61 3.23 31.54
C ALA A 417 -25.50 2.53 32.90
N TYR A 418 -24.30 2.06 33.28
CA TYR A 418 -24.06 1.46 34.60
C TYR A 418 -24.38 2.44 35.74
N GLU A 419 -24.01 3.72 35.62
CA GLU A 419 -24.35 4.74 36.62
C GLU A 419 -25.87 4.94 36.76
N ARG A 420 -26.62 4.95 35.66
CA ARG A 420 -28.09 5.03 35.70
C ARG A 420 -28.70 3.80 36.35
N ASP A 421 -28.22 2.61 36.00
CA ASP A 421 -28.73 1.36 36.55
C ASP A 421 -28.42 1.24 38.06
N LEU A 422 -27.22 1.65 38.49
CA LEU A 422 -26.89 1.75 39.91
C LEU A 422 -27.79 2.74 40.64
N ALA A 423 -28.06 3.92 40.07
CA ALA A 423 -28.96 4.89 40.68
C ALA A 423 -30.42 4.37 40.82
N VAL A 424 -30.87 3.51 39.90
CA VAL A 424 -32.17 2.84 40.02
C VAL A 424 -32.15 1.79 41.13
N LEU A 425 -31.09 0.98 41.22
CA LEU A 425 -30.93 -0.03 42.26
C LEU A 425 -30.76 0.58 43.65
N ASP A 426 -30.01 1.67 43.78
CA ASP A 426 -29.82 2.39 45.04
C ASP A 426 -31.15 3.00 45.51
N ARG A 427 -31.93 3.65 44.62
CA ARG A 427 -33.27 4.15 44.95
C ARG A 427 -34.22 3.05 45.41
N ALA A 428 -34.17 1.87 44.77
CA ALA A 428 -34.96 0.73 45.21
C ALA A 428 -34.50 0.29 46.60
N LEU A 429 -33.20 0.13 46.86
CA LEU A 429 -32.71 -0.23 48.20
C LEU A 429 -33.16 0.75 49.28
N ASP A 430 -33.16 2.05 49.00
CA ASP A 430 -33.65 3.09 49.92
C ASP A 430 -35.15 2.91 50.24
N GLU A 431 -35.98 2.61 49.23
CA GLU A 431 -37.42 2.36 49.41
C GLU A 431 -37.71 1.14 50.30
N TRP A 432 -36.90 0.08 50.18
CA TRP A 432 -37.02 -1.12 51.00
C TRP A 432 -36.29 -1.02 52.35
N ALA A 433 -35.39 -0.05 52.53
CA ALA A 433 -34.65 0.18 53.75
C ALA A 433 -35.42 1.00 54.80
N VAL A 434 -36.51 1.69 54.42
CA VAL A 434 -37.40 2.40 55.36
C VAL A 434 -38.34 1.40 56.05
N PRO A 435 -38.10 1.03 57.32
CA PRO A 435 -39.01 0.18 58.06
C PRO A 435 -40.09 1.09 58.67
N GLY A 436 -41.30 1.13 58.08
CA GLY A 436 -42.50 1.61 58.78
C GLY A 436 -43.03 3.01 58.46
N SER A 437 -43.21 3.38 57.19
CA SER A 437 -43.85 4.68 56.81
C SER A 437 -45.19 4.55 56.04
N LEU A 438 -45.87 3.40 56.10
CA LEU A 438 -47.21 3.23 55.50
C LEU A 438 -48.26 2.71 56.49
N ALA A 439 -48.18 3.18 57.75
CA ALA A 439 -49.24 2.98 58.73
C ALA A 439 -49.29 4.15 59.74
N ALA A 440 -49.58 5.36 59.27
CA ALA A 440 -50.21 6.41 60.06
C ALA A 440 -50.68 7.52 59.12
N GLY A 441 -51.95 7.47 58.74
CA GLY A 441 -52.65 8.69 58.39
C GLY A 441 -52.86 9.46 59.68
N GLU A 442 -52.25 10.63 59.81
CA GLU A 442 -52.76 11.65 60.71
C GLU A 442 -52.61 13.02 60.06
N VAL A 443 -53.77 13.57 59.75
CA VAL A 443 -54.04 14.96 59.42
C VAL A 443 -53.44 15.83 60.53
N LEU A 444 -52.48 16.69 60.22
CA LEU A 444 -52.41 17.97 60.93
C LEU A 444 -51.95 19.11 60.01
N ASP A 445 -52.92 19.97 59.80
CA ASP A 445 -52.90 21.30 59.28
C ASP A 445 -51.97 22.22 60.10
N ARG A 446 -50.97 22.89 59.48
CA ARG A 446 -50.61 24.30 59.76
C ARG A 446 -49.45 24.86 58.92
N HIS A 447 -49.88 25.75 58.03
CA HIS A 447 -49.38 27.11 57.75
C HIS A 447 -47.98 27.41 57.15
N PRO A 448 -47.92 28.34 56.16
CA PRO A 448 -46.69 28.72 55.47
C PRO A 448 -46.00 29.91 56.16
N GLY A 449 -44.69 29.78 56.39
CA GLY A 449 -43.80 30.86 56.79
C GLY A 449 -42.72 31.03 55.74
N THR A 450 -42.79 32.15 55.02
CA THR A 450 -41.76 32.73 54.16
C THR A 450 -40.48 33.04 54.94
N GLU A 451 -39.32 32.77 54.33
CA GLU A 451 -38.06 33.57 54.33
C GLU A 451 -36.97 32.69 53.68
N SER A 452 -36.44 32.99 52.49
CA SER A 452 -35.52 34.09 52.12
C SER A 452 -34.07 33.87 52.58
N SER A 453 -33.15 34.15 51.64
CA SER A 453 -31.67 34.22 51.75
C SER A 453 -30.90 32.91 51.48
N ALA A 454 -30.34 32.68 50.29
CA ALA A 454 -29.21 33.36 49.61
C ALA A 454 -27.83 33.06 50.20
N ALA A 455 -27.03 32.28 49.45
CA ALA A 455 -25.56 32.32 49.27
C ALA A 455 -25.26 31.23 48.20
N ALA A 456 -24.92 31.47 46.94
CA ALA A 456 -23.96 32.40 46.32
C ALA A 456 -22.55 32.29 46.92
N SER A 457 -21.71 31.45 46.32
CA SER A 457 -20.28 31.72 46.17
C SER A 457 -19.76 31.05 44.90
N ASN A 458 -19.43 31.90 43.94
CA ASN A 458 -18.64 31.65 42.74
C ASN A 458 -17.14 31.43 43.07
N GLY A 459 -16.37 31.06 42.06
CA GLY A 459 -14.92 31.29 41.95
C GLY A 459 -14.20 30.07 41.36
N GLU A 460 -13.98 30.01 40.04
CA GLU A 460 -12.69 30.33 39.38
C GLU A 460 -11.63 29.22 39.62
N GLY A 461 -11.05 28.56 38.63
CA GLY A 461 -10.48 29.12 37.40
C GLY A 461 -8.96 28.94 37.48
N ALA A 462 -8.41 27.89 36.86
CA ALA A 462 -6.97 27.75 36.62
C ALA A 462 -6.73 26.85 35.40
N VAL A 463 -6.76 27.48 34.23
CA VAL A 463 -6.17 26.98 33.00
C VAL A 463 -4.75 27.50 32.98
N ASP A 464 -3.78 26.66 33.33
CA ASP A 464 -2.37 26.94 33.04
C ASP A 464 -2.00 26.26 31.72
N ALA A 465 -2.10 27.07 30.67
CA ALA A 465 -1.32 26.90 29.47
C ALA A 465 0.13 27.28 29.81
N ASN A 466 1.05 26.32 29.81
CA ASN A 466 2.48 26.63 29.72
C ASN A 466 3.04 26.04 28.43
N GLY A 467 3.07 26.89 27.41
CA GLY A 467 3.93 26.70 26.26
C GLY A 467 5.37 26.89 26.68
N LYS A 468 6.21 25.91 26.38
CA LYS A 468 7.66 26.10 26.35
C LYS A 468 8.15 25.78 24.94
N SER A 469 8.19 26.84 24.14
CA SER A 469 9.12 26.99 23.03
C SER A 469 10.55 26.79 23.53
N HIS A 470 11.28 25.87 22.91
CA HIS A 470 12.73 25.98 22.83
C HIS A 470 13.13 25.80 21.38
N ASP A 471 13.42 26.94 20.75
CA ASP A 471 14.42 27.07 19.70
C ASP A 471 15.82 26.71 20.25
N GLU A 472 16.68 26.34 19.28
CA GLU A 472 18.16 26.31 19.22
C GLU A 472 18.68 24.94 18.81
N GLN A 473 18.96 24.74 17.51
CA GLN A 473 20.21 25.07 16.78
C GLN A 473 21.36 24.09 17.09
N GLY A 474 21.76 23.39 16.02
CA GLY A 474 22.85 22.42 15.93
C GLY A 474 22.75 21.68 14.60
#